data_AF-A0A3M1L6E0-F1
#
_entry.id   AF-A0A3M1L6E0-F1
#
_cell.length_a   1.000
_cell.length_b   1.000
_cell.length_c   1.000
_cell.angle_alpha   90.00
_cell.angle_beta   90.00
_cell.angle_gamma   90.00
#
_symmetry.space_group_name_H-M   'P 1'
#
loop_
_entity.id
_entity.type
_entity.pdbx_description
1 polymer ?
#
loop_
_entity_poly.entity_id
_entity_poly.type
_entity_poly.pdbx_seq_one_letter_code
_entity_poly.pdbx_strand_id
1 'polypeptide(L)'
;QIEEIGAREVYIATIPHVTIPPVSRGISLNQVQELSDDGYYEFYTHFWVWDTDFRKNPQKYPFLTRTEAREIDQTIDEYNVMLRRESQRRGWHLVDISSQLDLLAFRRQKGQPQYQFPAELITALRANPHTKERFTAAGQPILDTRYLRFNRQARRPDMKYQGGIISLDGIHPTTIAYGLIADNFLKVMQQETNTKVLNQLNWQEIVQKDSLINQLPPNLSSLQDTLGFLYSQRILLSLIQGFSPA
;
A
#
# COMPACT_ATOMS: atom_id res chain seq x y z
N GLN A 1 25.21 8.12 15.46
CA GLN A 1 25.00 7.53 14.12
C GLN A 1 24.77 8.57 13.03
N ILE A 2 23.65 9.33 12.96
CA ILE A 2 23.46 10.31 11.85
C ILE A 2 24.50 11.46 11.91
N GLU A 3 24.77 12.01 13.10
CA GLU A 3 25.76 13.08 13.27
C GLU A 3 27.19 12.64 12.93
N GLU A 4 27.52 11.36 13.11
CA GLU A 4 28.84 10.80 12.81
C GLU A 4 29.13 10.76 11.31
N ILE A 5 28.10 10.80 10.47
CA ILE A 5 28.23 10.76 9.00
C ILE A 5 28.68 12.13 8.45
N GLY A 6 28.55 13.21 9.23
CA GLY A 6 28.91 14.56 8.78
C GLY A 6 28.04 15.06 7.61
N ALA A 7 26.81 14.55 7.47
CA ALA A 7 25.89 14.95 6.43
C ALA A 7 25.47 16.42 6.61
N ARG A 8 25.51 17.20 5.52
CA ARG A 8 25.09 18.61 5.51
C ARG A 8 23.58 18.76 5.43
N GLU A 9 22.97 17.95 4.58
CA GLU A 9 21.53 17.91 4.36
C GLU A 9 21.00 16.56 4.83
N VAL A 10 20.04 16.56 5.74
CA VAL A 10 19.42 15.34 6.28
C VAL A 10 17.94 15.37 5.98
N TYR A 11 17.46 14.33 5.30
CA TYR A 11 16.06 14.13 4.97
C TYR A 11 15.54 12.92 5.74
N ILE A 12 14.45 13.10 6.49
CA ILE A 12 13.84 12.03 7.27
C ILE A 12 12.35 11.92 6.94
N ALA A 13 11.87 10.70 6.78
CA ALA A 13 10.47 10.44 6.43
C ALA A 13 9.62 10.12 7.65
N THR A 14 8.34 10.51 7.61
CA THR A 14 7.35 10.00 8.55
C THR A 14 7.08 8.51 8.28
N ILE A 15 6.76 7.78 9.35
CA ILE A 15 6.42 6.35 9.30
C ILE A 15 4.93 6.22 8.93
N PRO A 16 4.58 5.45 7.90
CA PRO A 16 3.19 5.25 7.50
C PRO A 16 2.39 4.40 8.49
N HIS A 17 1.08 4.63 8.56
CA HIS A 17 0.15 3.77 9.30
C HIS A 17 0.17 2.33 8.77
N VAL A 18 0.61 1.38 9.59
CA VAL A 18 0.74 -0.05 9.20
C VAL A 18 -0.59 -0.79 9.08
N THR A 19 -1.68 -0.12 9.41
CA THR A 19 -3.09 -0.55 9.26
C THR A 19 -3.68 -0.19 7.89
N ILE A 20 -2.91 0.47 7.03
CA ILE A 20 -3.29 0.84 5.65
C ILE A 20 -2.85 -0.19 4.61
N PRO A 21 -1.61 -0.72 4.65
CA PRO A 21 -1.20 -1.77 3.74
C PRO A 21 -2.11 -3.01 3.83
N PRO A 22 -2.23 -3.81 2.77
CA PRO A 22 -3.11 -4.97 2.75
C PRO A 22 -2.92 -5.96 3.89
N VAL A 23 -1.69 -6.08 4.43
CA VAL A 23 -1.36 -7.01 5.53
C VAL A 23 -2.36 -6.96 6.69
N SER A 24 -2.96 -5.79 6.91
CA SER A 24 -3.94 -5.45 7.94
C SER A 24 -5.23 -4.96 7.26
N ARG A 25 -5.92 -5.87 6.58
CA ARG A 25 -7.17 -5.59 5.86
C ARG A 25 -8.31 -5.35 6.85
N GLY A 26 -8.87 -4.13 6.82
CA GLY A 26 -10.08 -3.78 7.54
C GLY A 26 -11.35 -4.47 7.01
N ILE A 27 -12.15 -5.05 7.92
CA ILE A 27 -13.40 -5.80 7.68
C ILE A 27 -14.45 -5.40 8.74
N SER A 28 -15.72 -5.34 8.31
CA SER A 28 -16.88 -5.17 9.20
C SER A 28 -17.86 -6.33 9.03
N LEU A 29 -18.51 -6.74 10.12
CA LEU A 29 -19.34 -7.94 10.15
C LEU A 29 -20.69 -7.74 9.45
N ASN A 30 -21.31 -6.57 9.66
CA ASN A 30 -22.72 -6.35 9.31
C ASN A 30 -22.91 -5.74 7.92
N GLN A 31 -21.95 -4.95 7.43
CA GLN A 31 -22.04 -4.29 6.13
C GLN A 31 -20.71 -4.33 5.37
N VAL A 32 -20.80 -4.43 4.05
CA VAL A 32 -19.62 -4.36 3.15
C VAL A 32 -19.09 -2.93 3.21
N GLN A 33 -17.86 -2.76 3.72
CA GLN A 33 -17.14 -1.48 3.81
C GLN A 33 -17.69 -0.47 4.82
N GLU A 34 -18.41 -0.88 5.86
CA GLU A 34 -18.80 0.03 6.94
C GLU A 34 -17.56 0.48 7.73
N LEU A 35 -17.13 1.70 7.47
CA LEU A 35 -16.08 2.41 8.15
C LEU A 35 -16.74 3.30 9.21
N SER A 36 -16.29 3.23 10.47
CA SER A 36 -16.79 4.15 11.48
C SER A 36 -16.35 5.59 11.19
N ASP A 37 -17.00 6.54 11.86
CA ASP A 37 -16.73 7.97 11.68
C ASP A 37 -15.29 8.35 12.05
N ASP A 38 -14.64 7.56 12.90
CA ASP A 38 -13.22 7.71 13.27
C ASP A 38 -12.25 7.16 12.21
N GLY A 39 -12.74 6.61 11.10
CA GLY A 39 -11.91 6.15 9.99
C GLY A 39 -11.36 4.72 10.13
N TYR A 40 -11.89 3.92 11.07
CA TYR A 40 -11.47 2.54 11.30
C TYR A 40 -12.56 1.50 11.00
N TYR A 41 -12.14 0.25 10.78
CA TYR A 41 -13.04 -0.90 10.66
C TYR A 41 -13.25 -1.57 12.02
N GLU A 42 -14.24 -2.46 12.14
CA GLU A 42 -14.44 -3.25 13.36
C GLU A 42 -13.27 -4.20 13.63
N PHE A 43 -12.74 -4.82 12.56
CA PHE A 43 -11.66 -5.79 12.63
C PHE A 43 -10.62 -5.56 11.55
N TYR A 44 -9.37 -5.91 11.82
CA TYR A 44 -8.28 -5.91 10.86
C TYR A 44 -7.65 -7.30 10.85
N THR A 45 -7.62 -7.95 9.70
CA THR A 45 -7.07 -9.31 9.55
C THR A 45 -6.21 -9.39 8.30
N HIS A 46 -5.65 -10.56 8.02
CA HIS A 46 -4.74 -10.73 6.89
C HIS A 46 -5.42 -10.50 5.54
N PHE A 47 -4.65 -10.01 4.54
CA PHE A 47 -5.18 -9.73 3.20
C PHE A 47 -5.78 -10.93 2.47
N TRP A 48 -5.43 -12.16 2.84
CA TRP A 48 -5.97 -13.39 2.25
C TRP A 48 -7.28 -13.87 2.91
N VAL A 49 -7.71 -13.20 3.99
CA VAL A 49 -8.97 -13.51 4.67
C VAL A 49 -10.08 -12.65 4.07
N TRP A 50 -11.10 -13.31 3.53
CA TRP A 50 -12.22 -12.63 2.88
C TRP A 50 -13.30 -12.23 3.83
N ASP A 51 -13.94 -11.09 3.53
CA ASP A 51 -15.05 -10.54 4.30
C ASP A 51 -16.14 -11.61 4.54
N THR A 52 -16.46 -12.42 3.54
CA THR A 52 -17.46 -13.50 3.64
C THR A 52 -17.02 -14.65 4.53
N ASP A 53 -15.73 -14.99 4.54
CA ASP A 53 -15.20 -16.11 5.33
C ASP A 53 -14.99 -15.70 6.79
N PHE A 54 -14.46 -14.49 6.99
CA PHE A 54 -14.32 -13.89 8.30
C PHE A 54 -15.68 -13.79 9.00
N ARG A 55 -16.71 -13.27 8.33
CA ARG A 55 -18.06 -13.12 8.90
C ARG A 55 -18.67 -14.43 9.38
N LYS A 56 -18.42 -15.54 8.69
CA LYS A 56 -18.95 -16.86 9.07
C LYS A 56 -18.33 -17.38 10.36
N ASN A 57 -17.04 -17.12 10.58
CA ASN A 57 -16.33 -17.57 11.77
C ASN A 57 -15.12 -16.67 12.07
N PRO A 58 -15.33 -15.50 12.71
CA PRO A 58 -14.25 -14.55 12.98
C PRO A 58 -13.12 -15.15 13.82
N GLN A 59 -13.48 -16.00 14.79
CA GLN A 59 -12.57 -16.62 15.75
C GLN A 59 -11.57 -17.60 15.11
N LYS A 60 -11.78 -18.00 13.84
CA LYS A 60 -10.85 -18.85 13.09
C LYS A 60 -9.61 -18.10 12.60
N TYR A 61 -9.67 -16.78 12.53
CA TYR A 61 -8.63 -15.97 11.92
C TYR A 61 -8.02 -15.03 12.97
N PRO A 62 -6.69 -14.85 13.00
CA PRO A 62 -6.10 -13.76 13.75
C PRO A 62 -6.66 -12.42 13.28
N PHE A 63 -7.03 -11.56 14.22
CA PHE A 63 -7.48 -10.21 13.94
C PHE A 63 -7.05 -9.26 15.06
N LEU A 64 -6.94 -7.99 14.69
CA LEU A 64 -6.99 -6.87 15.61
C LEU A 64 -8.41 -6.32 15.64
N THR A 65 -8.84 -5.85 16.79
CA THR A 65 -10.03 -5.04 16.97
C THR A 65 -9.80 -3.61 16.49
N ARG A 66 -10.89 -2.85 16.31
CA ARG A 66 -10.84 -1.40 16.05
C ARG A 66 -9.93 -0.66 17.02
N THR A 67 -10.07 -0.96 18.32
CA THR A 67 -9.33 -0.30 19.39
C THR A 67 -7.82 -0.57 19.27
N GLU A 68 -7.43 -1.82 19.05
CA GLU A 68 -6.01 -2.18 18.88
C GLU A 68 -5.42 -1.57 17.61
N ALA A 69 -6.16 -1.57 16.49
CA ALA A 69 -5.72 -0.93 15.25
C ALA A 69 -5.51 0.58 15.43
N ARG A 70 -6.41 1.23 16.17
CA ARG A 70 -6.29 2.65 16.51
C ARG A 70 -5.11 2.93 17.44
N GLU A 71 -4.85 2.06 18.42
CA GLU A 71 -3.71 2.21 19.34
C GLU A 71 -2.36 2.09 18.62
N ILE A 72 -2.26 1.18 17.66
CA ILE A 72 -1.07 1.06 16.78
C ILE A 72 -0.85 2.35 16.00
N ASP A 73 -1.90 2.86 15.34
CA ASP A 73 -1.80 4.09 14.56
C ASP A 73 -1.47 5.30 15.44
N GLN A 74 -2.06 5.40 16.63
CA GLN A 74 -1.74 6.45 17.59
C GLN A 74 -0.27 6.39 18.03
N THR A 75 0.28 5.20 18.23
CA THR A 75 1.71 5.03 18.54
C THR A 75 2.59 5.53 17.38
N ILE A 76 2.18 5.27 16.14
CA ILE A 76 2.86 5.77 14.94
C ILE A 76 2.76 7.30 14.85
N ASP A 77 1.59 7.88 15.15
CA ASP A 77 1.38 9.33 15.20
C ASP A 77 2.28 10.00 16.23
N GLU A 78 2.35 9.45 17.45
CA GLU A 78 3.22 9.94 18.51
C GLU A 78 4.70 9.90 18.11
N TYR A 79 5.13 8.82 17.44
CA TYR A 79 6.49 8.72 16.89
C TYR A 79 6.73 9.76 15.78
N ASN A 80 5.78 9.95 14.88
CA ASN A 80 5.85 10.95 13.81
C ASN A 80 5.87 12.38 14.35
N VAL A 81 5.17 12.67 15.45
CA VAL A 81 5.27 13.95 16.17
C VAL A 81 6.68 14.16 16.70
N MET A 82 7.30 13.14 17.27
CA MET A 82 8.69 13.21 17.73
C MET A 82 9.68 13.43 16.58
N LEU A 83 9.50 12.73 15.45
CA LEU A 83 10.29 12.98 14.23
C LEU A 83 10.17 14.43 13.76
N ARG A 84 8.95 14.98 13.70
CA ARG A 84 8.72 16.39 13.31
C ARG A 84 9.47 17.35 14.23
N ARG A 85 9.38 17.15 15.55
CA ARG A 85 10.06 17.99 16.55
C ARG A 85 11.58 17.91 16.42
N GLU A 86 12.12 16.69 16.29
CA GLU A 86 13.56 16.50 16.15
C GLU A 86 14.09 17.08 14.84
N SER A 87 13.36 16.93 13.73
CA SER A 87 13.73 17.55 12.46
C SER A 87 13.80 19.06 12.57
N GLN A 88 12.78 19.70 13.16
CA GLN A 88 12.78 21.14 13.38
C GLN A 88 13.94 21.60 14.28
N ARG A 89 14.16 20.90 15.39
CA ARG A 89 15.24 21.23 16.34
C ARG A 89 16.63 21.14 15.71
N ARG A 90 16.81 20.20 14.79
CA ARG A 90 18.11 19.88 14.16
C ARG A 90 18.30 20.53 12.79
N GLY A 91 17.29 21.21 12.27
CA GLY A 91 17.30 21.76 10.91
C GLY A 91 17.28 20.68 9.82
N TRP A 92 16.71 19.51 10.10
CA TRP A 92 16.52 18.46 9.10
C TRP A 92 15.23 18.67 8.31
N HIS A 93 15.21 18.15 7.09
CA HIS A 93 14.08 18.21 6.16
C HIS A 93 13.16 17.02 6.38
N LEU A 94 11.86 17.27 6.53
CA LEU A 94 10.89 16.22 6.76
C LEU A 94 10.15 15.87 5.46
N VAL A 95 10.10 14.59 5.11
CA VAL A 95 9.32 14.07 3.99
C VAL A 95 8.08 13.34 4.53
N ASP A 96 6.89 13.90 4.34
CA ASP A 96 5.67 13.36 4.95
C ASP A 96 5.04 12.19 4.18
N ILE A 97 5.70 11.04 4.20
CA ILE A 97 5.24 9.82 3.52
C ILE A 97 3.95 9.25 4.11
N SER A 98 3.75 9.37 5.42
CA SER A 98 2.53 8.87 6.09
C SER A 98 1.27 9.50 5.50
N SER A 99 1.21 10.83 5.45
CA SER A 99 0.08 11.56 4.87
C SER A 99 -0.14 11.22 3.39
N GLN A 100 0.94 11.00 2.62
CA GLN A 100 0.82 10.59 1.21
C GLN A 100 0.16 9.21 1.07
N LEU A 101 0.49 8.25 1.95
CA LEU A 101 -0.12 6.93 1.94
C LEU A 101 -1.60 6.98 2.38
N ASP A 102 -1.93 7.84 3.35
CA ASP A 102 -3.31 8.06 3.81
C ASP A 102 -4.24 8.56 2.68
N LEU A 103 -3.72 9.42 1.80
CA LEU A 103 -4.45 9.89 0.62
C LEU A 103 -4.67 8.79 -0.43
N LEU A 104 -3.82 7.77 -0.47
CA LEU A 104 -3.96 6.58 -1.32
C LEU A 104 -4.83 5.48 -0.71
N ALA A 105 -5.19 5.61 0.58
CA ALA A 105 -5.81 4.56 1.36
C ALA A 105 -7.28 4.31 0.96
N PHE A 106 -7.53 3.55 -0.11
CA PHE A 106 -8.86 3.33 -0.68
C PHE A 106 -9.93 3.00 0.37
N ARG A 107 -9.61 2.12 1.31
CA ARG A 107 -10.55 1.69 2.36
C ARG A 107 -10.87 2.80 3.36
N ARG A 108 -9.85 3.50 3.86
CA ARG A 108 -10.01 4.64 4.78
C ARG A 108 -10.69 5.83 4.12
N GLN A 109 -10.44 6.03 2.83
CA GLN A 109 -11.01 7.09 2.01
C GLN A 109 -12.38 6.71 1.41
N LYS A 110 -13.08 5.72 1.98
CA LYS A 110 -14.44 5.30 1.54
C LYS A 110 -14.56 5.04 0.03
N GLY A 111 -13.51 4.47 -0.56
CA GLY A 111 -13.41 4.15 -1.97
C GLY A 111 -13.04 5.32 -2.89
N GLN A 112 -12.70 6.48 -2.33
CA GLN A 112 -12.35 7.70 -3.07
C GLN A 112 -10.97 8.23 -2.63
N PRO A 113 -9.86 7.54 -2.98
CA PRO A 113 -8.52 8.08 -2.77
C PRO A 113 -8.40 9.51 -3.28
N GLN A 114 -7.78 10.38 -2.50
CA GLN A 114 -7.62 11.81 -2.80
C GLN A 114 -6.21 12.16 -3.29
N TYR A 115 -5.34 11.15 -3.43
CA TYR A 115 -3.96 11.34 -3.86
C TYR A 115 -3.86 11.93 -5.28
N GLN A 116 -3.03 12.96 -5.43
CA GLN A 116 -2.75 13.59 -6.71
C GLN A 116 -1.47 12.99 -7.31
N PHE A 117 -1.63 12.17 -8.36
CA PHE A 117 -0.49 11.56 -9.05
C PHE A 117 0.29 12.59 -9.87
N PRO A 118 1.63 12.46 -9.95
CA PRO A 118 2.46 13.26 -10.86
C PRO A 118 1.98 13.15 -12.31
N ALA A 119 1.97 14.27 -13.03
CA ALA A 119 1.47 14.32 -14.42
C ALA A 119 2.30 13.44 -15.36
N GLU A 120 3.60 13.35 -15.10
CA GLU A 120 4.56 12.52 -15.83
C GLU A 120 4.28 11.02 -15.61
N LEU A 121 3.90 10.62 -14.40
CA LEU A 121 3.46 9.26 -14.11
C LEU A 121 2.17 8.94 -14.87
N ILE A 122 1.19 9.83 -14.86
CA ILE A 122 -0.07 9.67 -15.60
C ILE A 122 0.23 9.49 -17.10
N THR A 123 1.13 10.31 -17.64
CA THR A 123 1.56 10.24 -19.04
C THR A 123 2.23 8.89 -19.35
N ALA A 124 3.15 8.44 -18.51
CA ALA A 124 3.83 7.16 -18.65
C ALA A 124 2.85 5.97 -18.60
N LEU A 125 1.90 5.99 -17.67
CA LEU A 125 0.87 4.95 -17.54
C LEU A 125 -0.07 4.90 -18.75
N ARG A 126 -0.40 6.04 -19.37
CA ARG A 126 -1.22 6.10 -20.59
C ARG A 126 -0.47 5.61 -21.82
N ALA A 127 0.82 5.91 -21.91
CA ALA A 127 1.67 5.50 -23.03
C ALA A 127 1.96 3.99 -23.01
N ASN A 128 1.98 3.35 -21.84
CA ASN A 128 2.29 1.92 -21.72
C ASN A 128 1.06 1.03 -22.06
N PRO A 129 1.16 0.11 -23.04
CA PRO A 129 0.06 -0.77 -23.46
C PRO A 129 -0.54 -1.63 -22.34
N HIS A 130 0.24 -1.97 -21.31
CA HIS A 130 -0.17 -2.83 -20.21
C HIS A 130 -0.93 -2.07 -19.11
N THR A 131 -0.79 -0.74 -19.06
CA THR A 131 -1.38 0.08 -18.00
C THR A 131 -2.43 1.08 -18.49
N LYS A 132 -2.55 1.28 -19.82
CA LYS A 132 -3.50 2.23 -20.43
C LYS A 132 -4.96 2.05 -20.03
N GLU A 133 -5.35 0.85 -19.57
CA GLU A 133 -6.70 0.55 -19.08
C GLU A 133 -6.88 0.75 -17.57
N ARG A 134 -5.83 1.02 -16.81
CA ARG A 134 -5.88 1.19 -15.35
C ARG A 134 -6.26 2.62 -14.97
N PHE A 135 -7.35 3.13 -15.54
CA PHE A 135 -7.88 4.47 -15.29
C PHE A 135 -9.38 4.43 -15.00
N THR A 136 -9.82 5.25 -14.06
CA THR A 136 -11.24 5.46 -13.80
C THR A 136 -11.90 6.20 -14.97
N ALA A 137 -13.24 6.23 -15.00
CA ALA A 137 -13.97 7.03 -16.00
C ALA A 137 -13.63 8.54 -15.93
N ALA A 138 -13.23 9.03 -14.75
CA ALA A 138 -12.75 10.39 -14.55
C ALA A 138 -11.27 10.60 -14.94
N GLY A 139 -10.63 9.59 -15.53
CA GLY A 139 -9.26 9.67 -16.01
C GLY A 139 -8.17 9.59 -14.94
N GLN A 140 -8.53 9.22 -13.70
CA GLN A 140 -7.57 9.05 -12.59
C GLN A 140 -6.93 7.65 -12.63
N PRO A 141 -5.63 7.50 -12.35
CA PRO A 141 -4.99 6.20 -12.22
C PRO A 141 -5.69 5.32 -11.17
N ILE A 142 -5.87 4.04 -11.48
CA ILE A 142 -6.34 3.03 -10.52
C ILE A 142 -5.11 2.44 -9.83
N LEU A 143 -4.58 3.19 -8.88
CA LEU A 143 -3.43 2.80 -8.05
C LEU A 143 -3.78 3.17 -6.61
N ASP A 144 -3.93 2.17 -5.74
CA ASP A 144 -4.30 2.38 -4.34
C ASP A 144 -3.70 1.30 -3.44
N THR A 145 -4.00 1.38 -2.14
CA THR A 145 -3.43 0.50 -1.11
C THR A 145 -4.16 -0.84 -0.98
N ARG A 146 -5.17 -1.14 -1.81
CA ARG A 146 -5.77 -2.49 -1.80
C ARG A 146 -4.73 -3.50 -2.26
N TYR A 147 -4.93 -4.75 -1.86
CA TYR A 147 -4.14 -5.86 -2.40
C TYR A 147 -4.33 -5.93 -3.92
N LEU A 148 -3.25 -6.20 -4.66
CA LEU A 148 -3.27 -6.29 -6.10
C LEU A 148 -4.28 -7.37 -6.54
N ARG A 149 -5.26 -6.98 -7.35
CA ARG A 149 -6.24 -7.91 -7.91
C ARG A 149 -6.53 -7.61 -9.36
N PHE A 150 -6.87 -8.68 -10.07
CA PHE A 150 -7.30 -8.64 -11.46
C PHE A 150 -8.53 -9.52 -11.67
N ASN A 151 -9.59 -8.94 -12.22
CA ASN A 151 -10.80 -9.67 -12.61
C ASN A 151 -11.01 -9.57 -14.13
N ARG A 152 -10.69 -10.65 -14.84
CA ARG A 152 -10.81 -10.71 -16.31
C ARG A 152 -12.24 -10.55 -16.83
N GLN A 153 -13.26 -10.87 -16.02
CA GLN A 153 -14.66 -10.79 -16.41
C GLN A 153 -15.28 -9.41 -16.17
N ALA A 154 -14.64 -8.57 -15.36
CA ALA A 154 -15.14 -7.25 -15.04
C ALA A 154 -15.04 -6.32 -16.24
N ARG A 155 -16.16 -5.64 -16.57
CA ARG A 155 -16.22 -4.67 -17.68
C ARG A 155 -15.71 -3.29 -17.28
N ARG A 156 -15.93 -2.86 -16.03
CA ARG A 156 -15.49 -1.56 -15.56
C ARG A 156 -14.03 -1.61 -15.07
N PRO A 157 -13.17 -0.66 -15.44
CA PRO A 157 -11.76 -0.64 -15.02
C PRO A 157 -11.53 -0.75 -13.51
N ASP A 158 -12.33 -0.05 -12.70
CA ASP A 158 -12.28 -0.01 -11.23
C ASP A 158 -12.70 -1.33 -10.55
N MET A 159 -13.41 -2.18 -11.30
CA MET A 159 -13.73 -3.55 -10.90
C MET A 159 -12.73 -4.56 -11.47
N LYS A 160 -12.10 -4.24 -12.61
CA LYS A 160 -11.11 -5.07 -13.30
C LYS A 160 -9.75 -5.02 -12.61
N TYR A 161 -9.34 -3.85 -12.12
CA TYR A 161 -8.05 -3.61 -11.50
C TYR A 161 -8.24 -3.05 -10.08
N GLN A 162 -7.46 -3.53 -9.12
CA GLN A 162 -7.38 -2.98 -7.77
C GLN A 162 -5.94 -2.99 -7.27
N GLY A 163 -5.62 -2.08 -6.36
CA GLY A 163 -4.29 -2.02 -5.75
C GLY A 163 -3.20 -1.59 -6.73
N GLY A 164 -1.98 -1.96 -6.37
CA GLY A 164 -0.78 -1.74 -7.20
C GLY A 164 0.20 -0.71 -6.67
N ILE A 165 -0.05 -0.16 -5.48
CA ILE A 165 0.95 0.60 -4.71
C ILE A 165 1.73 -0.33 -3.76
N ILE A 166 1.10 -1.40 -3.27
CA ILE A 166 1.73 -2.38 -2.39
C ILE A 166 1.93 -3.72 -3.12
N SER A 167 3.07 -4.35 -2.88
CA SER A 167 3.51 -5.60 -3.48
C SER A 167 2.73 -6.81 -2.95
N LEU A 168 3.06 -8.01 -3.46
CA LEU A 168 2.34 -9.25 -3.12
C LEU A 168 2.53 -9.71 -1.66
N ASP A 169 3.54 -9.19 -0.95
CA ASP A 169 3.71 -9.44 0.49
C ASP A 169 2.73 -8.65 1.37
N GLY A 170 2.02 -7.68 0.78
CA GLY A 170 1.05 -6.84 1.49
C GLY A 170 1.67 -5.75 2.36
N ILE A 171 2.98 -5.52 2.29
CA ILE A 171 3.70 -4.52 3.09
C ILE A 171 4.56 -3.60 2.19
N HIS A 172 5.42 -4.17 1.35
CA HIS A 172 6.43 -3.38 0.65
C HIS A 172 5.86 -2.68 -0.60
N PRO A 173 6.37 -1.49 -0.96
CA PRO A 173 5.97 -0.78 -2.18
C PRO A 173 6.26 -1.57 -3.47
N THR A 174 5.46 -1.35 -4.51
CA THR A 174 5.80 -1.70 -5.90
C THR A 174 6.85 -0.75 -6.48
N THR A 175 7.36 -1.02 -7.68
CA THR A 175 8.33 -0.14 -8.37
C THR A 175 7.75 1.26 -8.61
N ILE A 176 6.49 1.36 -9.05
CA ILE A 176 5.79 2.64 -9.20
C ILE A 176 5.67 3.36 -7.86
N ALA A 177 5.36 2.63 -6.78
CA ALA A 177 5.24 3.24 -5.46
C ALA A 177 6.58 3.71 -4.88
N TYR A 178 7.68 2.99 -5.13
CA TYR A 178 9.02 3.52 -4.85
C TYR A 178 9.32 4.79 -5.64
N GLY A 179 8.85 4.87 -6.89
CA GLY A 179 8.89 6.11 -7.68
C GLY A 179 8.14 7.25 -7.02
N LEU A 180 6.94 7.00 -6.47
CA LEU A 180 6.16 8.01 -5.74
C LEU A 180 6.85 8.46 -4.45
N ILE A 181 7.47 7.54 -3.71
CA ILE A 181 8.28 7.89 -2.54
C ILE A 181 9.45 8.79 -2.97
N ALA A 182 10.20 8.38 -3.98
CA ALA A 182 11.32 9.17 -4.51
C ALA A 182 10.88 10.57 -4.98
N ASP A 183 9.72 10.68 -5.63
CA ASP A 183 9.14 11.95 -6.08
C ASP A 183 8.87 12.91 -4.91
N ASN A 184 8.36 12.38 -3.78
CA ASN A 184 8.16 13.16 -2.57
C ASN A 184 9.47 13.65 -1.96
N PHE A 185 10.52 12.81 -1.94
CA PHE A 185 11.84 13.24 -1.51
C PHE A 185 12.40 14.34 -2.43
N LEU A 186 12.33 14.16 -3.75
CA LEU A 186 12.83 15.15 -4.71
C LEU A 186 12.12 16.49 -4.60
N LYS A 187 10.81 16.50 -4.35
CA LYS A 187 10.04 17.72 -4.09
C LYS A 187 10.57 18.48 -2.87
N VAL A 188 10.78 17.79 -1.76
CA VAL A 188 11.34 18.41 -0.54
C VAL A 188 12.77 18.90 -0.76
N MET A 189 13.62 18.11 -1.46
CA MET A 189 14.98 18.53 -1.82
C MET A 189 14.99 19.81 -2.67
N GLN A 190 14.11 19.91 -3.65
CA GLN A 190 14.03 21.09 -4.52
C GLN A 190 13.49 22.33 -3.77
N GLN A 191 12.50 22.12 -2.90
CA GLN A 191 11.82 23.20 -2.19
C GLN A 191 12.65 23.75 -1.02
N GLU A 192 13.34 22.91 -0.26
CA GLU A 192 13.94 23.31 1.01
C GLU A 192 15.44 23.64 0.92
N THR A 193 16.18 23.06 -0.03
CA THR A 193 17.65 23.24 -0.10
C THR A 193 18.15 23.87 -1.40
N ASN A 194 17.26 24.24 -2.32
CA ASN A 194 17.61 24.61 -3.70
C ASN A 194 18.55 23.59 -4.36
N THR A 195 18.54 22.33 -3.91
CA THR A 195 19.42 21.30 -4.44
C THR A 195 19.11 21.10 -5.91
N LYS A 196 20.13 21.26 -6.75
CA LYS A 196 19.99 21.03 -8.19
C LYS A 196 19.82 19.53 -8.43
N VAL A 197 18.57 19.10 -8.57
CA VAL A 197 18.24 17.75 -9.03
C VAL A 197 18.73 17.60 -10.46
N LEU A 198 19.83 16.86 -10.63
CA LEU A 198 20.49 16.69 -11.94
C LEU A 198 19.62 15.88 -12.91
N ASN A 199 18.88 14.89 -12.40
CA ASN A 199 18.02 14.03 -13.18
C ASN A 199 16.64 13.93 -12.53
N GLN A 200 15.59 14.25 -13.29
CA GLN A 200 14.22 13.96 -12.87
C GLN A 200 13.95 12.45 -12.93
N LEU A 201 12.88 11.99 -12.27
CA LEU A 201 12.48 10.59 -12.34
C LEU A 201 12.09 10.21 -13.76
N ASN A 202 12.66 9.11 -14.25
CA ASN A 202 12.26 8.50 -15.51
C ASN A 202 11.00 7.66 -15.31
N TRP A 203 9.83 8.31 -15.30
CA TRP A 203 8.55 7.64 -15.09
C TRP A 203 8.23 6.57 -16.14
N GLN A 204 8.71 6.73 -17.38
CA GLN A 204 8.53 5.71 -18.42
C GLN A 204 9.24 4.40 -18.03
N GLU A 205 10.50 4.51 -17.60
CA GLU A 205 11.29 3.36 -17.15
C GLU A 205 10.75 2.76 -15.84
N ILE A 206 10.37 3.61 -14.88
CA ILE A 206 9.76 3.17 -13.61
C ILE A 206 8.50 2.35 -13.88
N VAL A 207 7.58 2.89 -14.70
CA VAL A 207 6.36 2.17 -15.07
C VAL A 207 6.74 0.88 -15.80
N GLN A 208 7.64 0.91 -16.77
CA GLN A 208 8.05 -0.28 -17.55
C GLN A 208 8.67 -1.40 -16.68
N LYS A 209 9.41 -1.04 -15.63
CA LYS A 209 10.06 -1.97 -14.71
C LYS A 209 9.14 -2.50 -13.60
N ASP A 210 7.93 -1.97 -13.48
CA ASP A 210 6.94 -2.53 -12.56
C ASP A 210 6.31 -3.80 -13.12
N SER A 211 6.97 -4.94 -12.89
CA SER A 211 6.50 -6.23 -13.39
C SER A 211 5.16 -6.65 -12.81
N LEU A 212 4.85 -6.27 -11.55
CA LEU A 212 3.57 -6.58 -10.92
C LEU A 212 2.39 -5.88 -11.62
N ILE A 213 2.64 -4.69 -12.18
CA ILE A 213 1.61 -3.91 -12.86
C ILE A 213 1.58 -4.17 -14.36
N ASN A 214 2.74 -4.34 -15.01
CA ASN A 214 2.81 -4.58 -16.46
C ASN A 214 2.55 -6.03 -16.85
N GLN A 215 2.97 -6.96 -16.01
CA GLN A 215 2.92 -8.40 -16.26
C GLN A 215 2.28 -9.06 -15.06
N LEU A 216 0.99 -8.77 -14.88
CA LEU A 216 0.19 -9.34 -13.79
C LEU A 216 0.45 -10.86 -13.72
N PRO A 217 0.84 -11.40 -12.55
CA PRO A 217 1.05 -12.83 -12.40
C PRO A 217 -0.17 -13.60 -12.91
N PRO A 218 0.01 -14.64 -13.75
CA PRO A 218 -1.12 -15.31 -14.40
C PRO A 218 -2.07 -15.96 -13.40
N ASN A 219 -1.56 -16.34 -12.23
CA ASN A 219 -2.31 -16.89 -11.12
C ASN A 219 -2.93 -15.82 -10.21
N LEU A 220 -2.80 -14.53 -10.48
CA LEU A 220 -3.35 -13.47 -9.62
C LEU A 220 -4.87 -13.57 -9.48
N SER A 221 -5.57 -14.03 -10.53
CA SER A 221 -7.02 -14.29 -10.48
C SER A 221 -7.39 -15.47 -9.57
N SER A 222 -6.46 -16.42 -9.36
CA SER A 222 -6.66 -17.64 -8.56
C SER A 222 -5.89 -17.60 -7.24
N LEU A 223 -5.06 -16.57 -7.01
CA LEU A 223 -4.23 -16.41 -5.82
C LEU A 223 -5.07 -16.43 -4.55
N GLN A 224 -6.29 -15.89 -4.67
CA GLN A 224 -7.30 -15.94 -3.63
C GLN A 224 -7.63 -17.39 -3.22
N ASP A 225 -7.95 -18.23 -4.19
CA ASP A 225 -8.31 -19.63 -3.93
C ASP A 225 -7.12 -20.41 -3.40
N THR A 226 -5.92 -20.15 -3.94
CA THR A 226 -4.67 -20.80 -3.52
C THR A 226 -4.31 -20.46 -2.07
N LEU A 227 -4.30 -19.17 -1.68
CA LEU A 227 -3.94 -18.76 -0.32
C LEU A 227 -4.98 -19.23 0.70
N GLY A 228 -6.27 -19.16 0.34
CA GLY A 228 -7.36 -19.69 1.16
C GLY A 228 -7.23 -21.19 1.38
N PHE A 229 -6.99 -21.95 0.31
CA PHE A 229 -6.73 -23.39 0.36
C PHE A 229 -5.57 -23.73 1.29
N LEU A 230 -4.39 -23.14 1.07
CA LEU A 230 -3.19 -23.41 1.87
C LEU A 230 -3.41 -23.10 3.37
N TYR A 231 -4.10 -21.99 3.68
CA TYR A 231 -4.43 -21.66 5.07
C TYR A 231 -5.38 -22.66 5.71
N SER A 232 -6.40 -23.11 4.97
CA SER A 232 -7.38 -24.09 5.46
C SER A 232 -6.81 -25.51 5.63
N GLN A 233 -5.72 -25.82 4.94
CA GLN A 233 -5.12 -27.14 4.85
C GLN A 233 -3.81 -27.28 5.66
N ARG A 234 -3.67 -26.54 6.77
CA ARG A 234 -2.51 -26.66 7.68
C ARG A 234 -2.22 -28.12 8.10
N ILE A 235 -3.25 -28.97 8.17
CA ILE A 235 -3.12 -30.41 8.45
C ILE A 235 -2.37 -31.13 7.31
N LEU A 236 -2.70 -30.87 6.04
CA LEU A 236 -1.98 -31.45 4.89
C LEU A 236 -0.53 -30.97 4.82
N LEU A 237 -0.25 -29.69 5.13
CA LEU A 237 1.13 -29.19 5.20
C LEU A 237 1.94 -29.87 6.31
N SER A 238 1.34 -30.13 7.47
CA SER A 238 1.99 -30.89 8.55
C SER A 238 2.22 -32.36 8.20
N LEU A 239 1.33 -32.97 7.40
CA LEU A 239 1.50 -34.34 6.91
C LEU A 239 2.62 -34.42 5.86
N ILE A 240 2.72 -33.46 4.94
CA ILE A 240 3.78 -33.42 3.92
C ILE A 240 5.16 -33.18 4.55
N GLN A 241 5.26 -32.35 5.59
CA GLN A 241 6.51 -32.17 6.35
C GLN A 241 6.87 -33.37 7.23
N GLY A 242 5.91 -34.25 7.55
CA GLY A 242 6.15 -35.52 8.23
C GLY A 242 6.66 -36.66 7.33
N PHE A 243 6.76 -36.43 6.02
CA PHE A 243 7.24 -37.41 5.02
C PHE A 243 8.56 -36.97 4.36
N SER A 244 9.52 -36.45 5.13
CA SER A 244 10.93 -36.44 4.68
C SER A 244 11.49 -37.86 4.81
N PRO A 245 11.92 -38.53 3.72
CA PRO A 245 12.62 -39.80 3.83
C PRO A 245 14.00 -39.56 4.45
N ALA A 246 14.36 -40.42 5.41
CA ALA A 246 15.71 -40.54 5.95
C ALA A 246 16.70 -41.08 4.90
#